data_AF-A0A7S4PVI1-F1
#
_entry.id   AF-A0A7S4PVI1-F1
#
_cell.length_a   1.000
_cell.length_b   1.000
_cell.length_c   1.000
_cell.angle_alpha   90.00
_cell.angle_beta   90.00
_cell.angle_gamma   90.00
#
_symmetry.space_group_name_H-M   'P 1'
#
loop_
_entity.id
_entity.type
_entity.pdbx_description
1 polymer ?
#
loop_
_entity_poly.entity_id
_entity_poly.type
_entity_poly.pdbx_seq_one_letter_code
_entity_poly.pdbx_strand_id
1 'polypeptide(L)'
;MVAAVWKQKDPVEWSNPEVRDFLDDVLPGHACVGTFNHTSGKVLCSLSKDDLRRHVRDEEAANVIRAELQRLRGAHGHREAVAAHGAEPLTIFVRTPTDFSVELDVLPTDTVAQVKARLAAVEGTPVEQQRLTRNGGPMLDARTLASYSVSNGAVLLLVPRLSLSGGQRYAAPPAARSGRSAAAAGGG
;
A
#
# COMPACT_ATOMS: atom_id res chain seq x y z
N MET A 1 -30.26 -6.25 -19.88
CA MET A 1 -29.55 -7.22 -19.03
C MET A 1 -28.30 -7.70 -19.76
N VAL A 2 -27.24 -6.90 -19.84
CA VAL A 2 -26.02 -7.22 -20.64
C VAL A 2 -24.71 -7.21 -19.84
N ALA A 3 -24.70 -6.65 -18.63
CA ALA A 3 -23.47 -6.46 -17.83
C ALA A 3 -22.91 -7.73 -17.11
N ALA A 4 -23.11 -8.93 -17.65
CA ALA A 4 -22.81 -10.19 -16.93
C ALA A 4 -21.52 -10.90 -17.38
N VAL A 5 -21.02 -10.69 -18.60
CA VAL A 5 -19.87 -11.44 -19.13
C VAL A 5 -18.53 -10.88 -18.65
N TRP A 6 -18.38 -9.56 -18.59
CA TRP A 6 -17.11 -8.88 -18.29
C TRP A 6 -16.69 -8.89 -16.81
N LYS A 7 -17.48 -9.51 -15.92
CA LYS A 7 -17.24 -9.52 -14.46
C LYS A 7 -16.21 -10.55 -13.99
N GLN A 8 -15.77 -11.45 -14.86
CA GLN A 8 -14.88 -12.57 -14.48
C GLN A 8 -13.42 -12.37 -14.90
N LYS A 9 -13.13 -11.39 -15.76
CA LYS A 9 -11.80 -11.20 -16.34
C LYS A 9 -11.37 -9.75 -16.22
N ASP A 10 -10.19 -9.52 -15.64
CA ASP A 10 -9.63 -8.19 -15.43
C ASP A 10 -9.52 -7.42 -16.76
N PRO A 11 -9.98 -6.16 -16.81
CA PRO A 11 -9.91 -5.32 -18.01
C PRO A 11 -8.51 -5.13 -18.59
N VAL A 12 -7.45 -5.37 -17.80
CA VAL A 12 -6.06 -5.32 -18.26
C VAL A 12 -5.66 -6.52 -19.12
N GLU A 13 -6.33 -7.66 -18.94
CA GLU A 13 -6.04 -8.93 -19.63
C GLU A 13 -6.90 -9.15 -20.89
N TRP A 14 -7.69 -8.15 -21.28
CA TRP A 14 -8.52 -8.26 -22.47
C TRP A 14 -7.68 -8.15 -23.74
N SER A 15 -7.92 -9.09 -24.63
CA SER A 15 -7.38 -9.13 -25.99
C SER A 15 -8.10 -8.10 -26.87
N ASN A 16 -7.47 -7.71 -27.97
CA ASN A 16 -8.06 -6.77 -28.94
C ASN A 16 -9.51 -7.12 -29.38
N PRO A 17 -9.88 -8.40 -29.67
CA PRO A 17 -11.28 -8.73 -29.98
C PRO A 17 -12.22 -8.59 -28.77
N GLU A 18 -11.75 -8.86 -27.56
CA GLU A 18 -12.54 -8.73 -26.32
C GLU A 18 -12.84 -7.25 -26.02
N VAL A 19 -11.88 -6.36 -26.26
CA VAL A 19 -12.10 -4.89 -26.16
C VAL A 19 -13.19 -4.43 -27.13
N ARG A 20 -13.20 -4.97 -28.35
CA ARG A 20 -14.22 -4.61 -29.36
C ARG A 20 -15.60 -5.09 -28.96
N ASP A 21 -15.71 -6.33 -28.50
CA ASP A 21 -16.97 -6.94 -28.06
C ASP A 21 -17.53 -6.20 -26.83
N PHE A 22 -16.66 -5.78 -25.89
CA PHE A 22 -17.04 -4.90 -24.78
C PHE A 22 -17.56 -3.54 -25.27
N LEU A 23 -16.88 -2.89 -26.21
CA LEU A 23 -17.31 -1.61 -26.74
C LEU A 23 -18.62 -1.71 -27.54
N ASP A 24 -18.84 -2.82 -28.24
CA ASP A 24 -20.09 -3.08 -28.96
C ASP A 24 -21.25 -3.38 -27.99
N ASP A 25 -21.01 -4.07 -26.87
CA ASP A 25 -22.00 -4.32 -25.82
C ASP A 25 -22.40 -3.02 -25.08
N VAL A 26 -21.41 -2.16 -24.82
CA VAL A 26 -21.60 -0.90 -24.09
C VAL A 26 -22.16 0.21 -24.99
N LEU A 27 -21.76 0.25 -26.26
CA LEU A 27 -22.15 1.24 -27.26
C LEU A 27 -22.47 0.55 -28.61
N PRO A 28 -23.60 -0.17 -28.71
CA PRO A 28 -23.94 -0.92 -29.91
C PRO A 28 -24.07 0.00 -31.13
N GLY A 29 -23.27 -0.28 -32.16
CA GLY A 29 -23.28 0.46 -33.43
C GLY A 29 -22.58 1.83 -33.42
N HIS A 30 -21.81 2.16 -32.37
CA HIS A 30 -21.10 3.44 -32.31
C HIS A 30 -19.76 3.43 -33.08
N ALA A 31 -19.41 4.54 -33.73
CA ALA A 31 -18.21 4.65 -34.57
C ALA A 31 -16.89 4.42 -33.82
N CYS A 32 -16.90 4.48 -32.48
CA CYS A 32 -15.72 4.25 -31.65
C CYS A 32 -15.25 2.80 -31.65
N VAL A 33 -16.13 1.83 -31.90
CA VAL A 33 -15.78 0.39 -31.90
C VAL A 33 -14.68 0.11 -32.94
N GLY A 34 -14.75 0.77 -34.10
CA GLY A 34 -13.75 0.66 -35.17
C GLY A 34 -12.41 1.34 -34.86
N THR A 35 -12.41 2.38 -34.00
CA THR A 35 -11.19 3.12 -33.62
C THR A 35 -10.28 2.30 -32.70
N PHE A 36 -10.86 1.40 -31.90
CA PHE A 36 -10.13 0.57 -30.94
C PHE A 36 -9.78 -0.84 -31.46
N ASN A 37 -9.80 -1.05 -32.78
CA ASN A 37 -9.57 -2.36 -33.40
C ASN A 37 -8.23 -3.03 -33.03
N HIS A 38 -7.22 -2.23 -32.71
CA HIS A 38 -5.87 -2.70 -32.31
C HIS A 38 -5.53 -2.37 -30.87
N THR A 39 -6.52 -1.99 -30.06
CA THR A 39 -6.32 -1.57 -28.68
C THR A 39 -6.54 -2.75 -27.75
N SER A 40 -5.53 -3.08 -26.96
CA SER A 40 -5.64 -4.08 -25.91
C SER A 40 -6.29 -3.47 -24.67
N GLY A 41 -6.85 -4.32 -23.81
CA GLY A 41 -7.52 -3.91 -22.57
C GLY A 41 -6.61 -3.08 -21.66
N LYS A 42 -5.31 -3.44 -21.61
CA LYS A 42 -4.27 -2.66 -20.91
C LYS A 42 -4.15 -1.22 -21.40
N VAL A 43 -4.16 -1.01 -22.72
CA VAL A 43 -4.08 0.33 -23.30
C VAL A 43 -5.39 1.08 -23.04
N LEU A 44 -6.53 0.43 -23.27
CA LEU A 44 -7.85 1.03 -23.01
C LEU A 44 -8.00 1.51 -21.56
N CYS A 45 -7.53 0.70 -20.59
CA CYS A 45 -7.57 1.03 -19.17
C CYS A 45 -6.59 2.14 -18.76
N SER A 46 -5.53 2.35 -19.56
CA SER A 46 -4.53 3.39 -19.34
C SER A 46 -4.91 4.73 -19.99
N LEU A 47 -5.90 4.76 -20.88
CA LEU A 47 -6.32 6.00 -21.53
C LEU A 47 -7.00 6.93 -20.52
N SER A 48 -6.54 8.18 -20.51
CA SER A 48 -7.21 9.22 -19.73
C SER A 48 -8.54 9.60 -20.37
N LYS A 49 -9.41 10.30 -19.62
CA LYS A 49 -10.66 10.86 -20.18
C LYS A 49 -10.38 11.73 -21.40
N ASP A 50 -9.30 12.49 -21.37
CA ASP A 50 -8.92 13.38 -22.45
C ASP A 50 -8.44 12.62 -23.69
N ASP A 51 -7.76 11.49 -23.52
CA ASP A 51 -7.37 10.62 -24.65
C ASP A 51 -8.59 9.92 -25.27
N LEU A 52 -9.51 9.40 -24.43
CA LEU A 52 -10.77 8.82 -24.89
C LEU A 52 -11.59 9.83 -25.70
N ARG A 53 -11.71 11.07 -25.23
CA ARG A 53 -12.41 12.15 -25.96
C ARG A 53 -11.75 12.46 -27.30
N ARG A 54 -10.42 12.44 -27.39
CA ARG A 54 -9.68 12.65 -28.65
C ARG A 54 -9.92 11.54 -29.66
N HIS A 55 -10.00 10.28 -29.21
CA HIS A 55 -10.19 9.12 -30.08
C HIS A 55 -11.64 8.93 -30.51
N VAL A 56 -12.59 9.12 -29.60
CA VAL A 56 -14.01 8.83 -29.82
C VAL A 56 -14.73 10.01 -30.48
N ARG A 57 -14.21 11.24 -30.33
CA ARG A 57 -14.83 12.50 -30.76
C ARG A 57 -16.28 12.70 -30.28
N ASP A 58 -16.67 11.92 -29.28
CA ASP A 58 -17.96 11.98 -28.62
C ASP A 58 -17.73 11.91 -27.10
N GLU A 59 -18.24 12.90 -26.39
CA GLU A 59 -18.03 13.05 -24.95
C GLU A 59 -18.88 12.07 -24.14
N GLU A 60 -20.07 11.76 -24.63
CA GLU A 60 -21.02 10.89 -23.96
C GLU A 60 -20.53 9.44 -24.03
N ALA A 61 -20.10 8.99 -25.20
CA ALA A 61 -19.44 7.70 -25.39
C ALA A 61 -18.17 7.56 -24.54
N ALA A 62 -17.32 8.60 -24.47
CA ALA A 62 -16.12 8.57 -23.63
C ALA A 62 -16.45 8.47 -22.13
N ASN A 63 -17.51 9.15 -21.67
CA ASN A 63 -17.97 9.08 -20.29
C ASN A 63 -18.55 7.69 -19.95
N VAL A 64 -19.33 7.09 -20.86
CA VAL A 64 -19.91 5.74 -20.69
C VAL A 64 -18.82 4.67 -20.62
N ILE A 65 -17.86 4.69 -21.56
CA ILE A 65 -16.71 3.74 -21.54
C ILE A 65 -15.93 3.88 -20.23
N ARG A 66 -15.65 5.12 -19.81
CA ARG A 66 -14.94 5.38 -18.55
C ARG A 66 -15.73 4.92 -17.33
N ALA A 67 -17.04 5.16 -17.31
CA ALA A 67 -17.92 4.74 -16.22
C ALA A 67 -17.98 3.22 -16.11
N GLU A 68 -18.11 2.49 -17.22
CA GLU A 68 -18.18 1.03 -17.18
C GLU A 68 -16.81 0.40 -16.84
N LEU A 69 -15.70 0.94 -17.36
CA LEU A 69 -14.35 0.55 -16.91
C LEU A 69 -14.13 0.82 -15.42
N GLN A 70 -14.64 1.94 -14.90
CA GLN A 70 -14.59 2.24 -13.47
C GLN A 70 -15.49 1.31 -12.65
N ARG A 71 -16.62 0.87 -13.21
CA ARG A 71 -17.53 -0.09 -12.58
C ARG A 71 -16.91 -1.48 -12.51
N LEU A 72 -16.26 -1.92 -13.57
CA LEU A 72 -15.51 -3.18 -13.62
C LEU A 72 -14.30 -3.15 -12.69
N ARG A 73 -13.53 -2.05 -12.69
CA ARG A 73 -12.46 -1.80 -11.71
C ARG A 73 -12.99 -1.65 -10.28
N GLY A 74 -14.21 -1.19 -10.08
CA GLY A 74 -14.84 -1.09 -8.75
C GLY A 74 -15.31 -2.45 -8.23
N ALA A 75 -15.73 -3.34 -9.12
CA ALA A 75 -16.06 -4.73 -8.81
C ALA A 75 -14.80 -5.57 -8.53
N HIS A 76 -13.69 -5.32 -9.24
CA HIS A 76 -12.35 -5.83 -8.91
C HIS A 76 -11.60 -4.98 -7.86
N GLY A 77 -12.18 -3.86 -7.46
CA GLY A 77 -11.55 -2.76 -6.73
C GLY A 77 -11.52 -2.92 -5.21
N HIS A 78 -11.60 -4.16 -4.74
CA HIS A 78 -11.24 -4.49 -3.36
C HIS A 78 -9.95 -5.33 -3.29
N ARG A 79 -9.10 -5.28 -4.33
CA ARG A 79 -7.80 -5.96 -4.30
C ARG A 79 -6.62 -5.25 -4.98
N GLU A 80 -6.70 -3.97 -5.32
CA GLU A 80 -5.55 -3.25 -5.93
C GLU A 80 -5.39 -1.81 -5.45
N ALA A 81 -5.19 -1.65 -4.13
CA ALA A 81 -4.51 -0.46 -3.56
C ALA A 81 -3.22 -0.84 -2.80
N VAL A 82 -2.72 -2.08 -2.94
CA VAL A 82 -1.47 -2.54 -2.31
C VAL A 82 -0.70 -3.47 -3.25
N ALA A 83 -0.33 -3.01 -4.45
CA ALA A 83 0.53 -3.80 -5.34
C ALA A 83 1.45 -2.98 -6.27
N ALA A 84 1.58 -1.65 -6.09
CA ALA A 84 2.38 -0.81 -6.97
C ALA A 84 3.39 0.11 -6.25
N HIS A 85 3.78 -0.24 -5.03
CA HIS A 85 5.13 0.07 -4.58
C HIS A 85 5.85 -1.24 -4.44
N GLY A 86 6.89 -1.40 -5.26
CA GLY A 86 7.72 -2.58 -5.30
C GLY A 86 8.18 -2.97 -3.90
N ALA A 87 8.59 -4.23 -3.79
CA ALA A 87 9.21 -4.81 -2.62
C ALA A 87 10.59 -4.16 -2.31
N GLU A 88 10.64 -2.84 -2.26
CA GLU A 88 11.77 -2.09 -1.77
C GLU A 88 11.58 -1.92 -0.26
N PRO A 89 12.56 -2.35 0.55
CA PRO A 89 12.51 -2.16 1.99
C PRO A 89 12.44 -0.66 2.29
N LEU A 90 11.50 -0.31 3.16
CA LEU A 90 11.26 1.05 3.63
C LEU A 90 11.90 1.20 5.00
N THR A 91 12.70 2.23 5.22
CA THR A 91 13.21 2.54 6.55
C THR A 91 12.31 3.58 7.21
N ILE A 92 11.84 3.32 8.43
CA ILE A 92 11.02 4.25 9.20
C ILE A 92 11.66 4.58 10.54
N PHE A 93 11.37 5.78 11.05
CA PHE A 93 11.87 6.25 12.34
C PHE A 93 10.73 6.32 13.34
N VAL A 94 10.83 5.58 14.44
CA VAL A 94 9.85 5.66 15.53
C VAL A 94 10.43 6.48 16.68
N ARG A 95 9.89 7.67 16.91
CA ARG A 95 10.22 8.50 18.08
C ARG A 95 9.42 8.06 19.28
N THR A 96 10.14 7.64 20.31
CA THR A 96 9.61 7.33 21.64
C THR A 96 9.42 8.60 22.48
N PRO A 97 8.56 8.57 23.51
CA PRO A 97 8.37 9.70 24.43
C PRO A 97 9.63 10.06 25.24
N THR A 98 10.59 9.15 25.32
CA THR A 98 11.90 9.34 25.99
C THR A 98 12.92 10.05 25.08
N ASP A 99 12.46 10.64 23.97
CA ASP A 99 13.27 11.29 22.94
C ASP A 99 14.29 10.36 22.25
N PHE A 100 14.09 9.05 22.33
CA PHE A 100 14.87 8.05 21.61
C PHE A 100 14.20 7.69 20.28
N SER A 101 14.98 7.63 19.20
CA SER A 101 14.50 7.27 17.87
C SER A 101 14.96 5.86 17.50
N VAL A 102 14.02 4.99 17.16
CA VAL A 102 14.30 3.63 16.68
C VAL A 102 14.18 3.60 15.17
N GLU A 103 15.21 3.10 14.50
CA GLU A 103 15.21 2.82 13.07
C GLU A 103 14.70 1.39 12.82
N LEU A 104 13.71 1.25 11.93
CA LEU A 104 13.09 -0.04 11.61
C LEU A 104 12.96 -0.20 10.09
N ASP A 105 13.50 -1.28 9.57
CA ASP A 105 13.27 -1.73 8.20
C ASP A 105 11.96 -2.52 8.12
N VAL A 106 11.02 -1.99 7.33
CA VAL A 106 9.66 -2.51 7.18
C VAL A 106 9.28 -2.52 5.71
N LEU A 107 8.33 -3.38 5.36
CA LEU A 107 7.77 -3.40 4.01
C LEU A 107 6.51 -2.52 3.95
N PRO A 108 6.21 -1.88 2.81
CA PRO A 108 4.95 -1.13 2.66
C PRO A 108 3.70 -2.02 2.83
N THR A 109 3.86 -3.33 2.60
CA THR A 109 2.85 -4.36 2.84
C THR A 109 2.70 -4.75 4.30
N ASP A 110 3.66 -4.42 5.16
CA ASP A 110 3.57 -4.74 6.58
C ASP A 110 2.42 -3.97 7.24
N THR A 111 1.79 -4.63 8.20
CA THR A 111 0.73 -4.05 9.01
C THR A 111 1.31 -3.27 10.18
N VAL A 112 0.54 -2.31 10.69
CA VAL A 112 0.90 -1.57 11.90
C VAL A 112 1.14 -2.51 13.09
N ALA A 113 0.41 -3.63 13.17
CA ALA A 113 0.63 -4.67 14.18
C ALA A 113 2.04 -5.30 14.10
N GLN A 114 2.55 -5.58 12.88
CA GLN A 114 3.90 -6.11 12.67
C GLN A 114 4.97 -5.10 13.09
N VAL A 115 4.77 -3.81 12.79
CA VAL A 115 5.68 -2.75 13.24
C VAL A 115 5.73 -2.63 14.76
N LYS A 116 4.57 -2.67 15.43
CA LYS A 116 4.49 -2.68 16.89
C LYS A 116 5.20 -3.89 17.49
N ALA A 117 5.03 -5.08 16.92
CA ALA A 117 5.73 -6.28 17.40
C ALA A 117 7.26 -6.15 17.32
N ARG A 118 7.78 -5.59 16.22
CA ARG A 118 9.22 -5.31 16.07
C ARG A 118 9.69 -4.25 17.05
N LEU A 119 8.90 -3.19 17.23
CA LEU A 119 9.20 -2.14 18.19
C LEU A 119 9.21 -2.66 19.64
N ALA A 120 8.26 -3.53 20.00
CA ALA A 120 8.21 -4.18 21.31
C ALA A 120 9.46 -5.03 21.58
N ALA A 121 10.05 -5.66 20.55
CA ALA A 121 11.29 -6.40 20.70
C ALA A 121 12.52 -5.51 20.96
N VAL A 122 12.52 -4.27 20.46
CA VAL A 122 13.64 -3.31 20.63
C VAL A 122 13.48 -2.45 21.87
N GLU A 123 12.27 -1.93 22.10
CA GLU A 123 11.96 -0.99 23.19
C GLU A 123 11.52 -1.70 24.47
N GLY A 124 10.93 -2.89 24.37
CA GLY A 124 10.44 -3.67 25.51
C GLY A 124 9.03 -3.33 25.99
N THR A 125 8.35 -2.33 25.41
CA THR A 125 6.95 -2.03 25.73
C THR A 125 6.02 -3.00 25.00
N PRO A 126 5.04 -3.63 25.69
CA PRO A 126 4.12 -4.57 25.06
C PRO A 126 3.24 -3.87 24.02
N VAL A 127 2.97 -4.56 22.91
CA VAL A 127 2.24 -4.03 21.74
C VAL A 127 0.87 -3.42 22.06
N GLU A 128 0.22 -3.91 23.12
CA GLU A 128 -1.09 -3.42 23.59
C GLU A 128 -1.01 -2.05 24.28
N GLN A 129 0.16 -1.70 24.82
CA GLN A 129 0.44 -0.41 25.46
C GLN A 129 1.03 0.62 24.48
N GLN A 130 1.35 0.20 23.25
CA GLN A 130 1.90 1.04 22.19
C GLN A 130 0.80 1.68 21.34
N ARG A 131 0.74 3.01 21.31
CA ARG A 131 -0.07 3.77 20.36
C ARG A 131 0.82 4.49 19.36
N LEU A 132 0.81 4.03 18.11
CA LEU A 132 1.49 4.71 17.01
C LEU A 132 0.60 5.81 16.42
N THR A 133 1.19 6.98 16.25
CA THR A 133 0.51 8.18 15.75
C THR A 133 1.34 8.78 14.61
N ARG A 134 0.68 9.18 13.53
CA ARG A 134 1.32 9.83 12.39
C ARG A 134 0.58 11.11 12.01
N ASN A 135 1.30 12.21 11.86
CA ASN A 135 0.74 13.53 11.55
C ASN A 135 -0.45 13.91 12.46
N GLY A 136 -0.41 13.50 13.74
CA GLY A 136 -1.50 13.72 14.69
C GLY A 136 -2.68 12.75 14.61
N GLY A 137 -2.71 11.82 13.65
CA GLY A 137 -3.74 10.79 13.52
C GLY A 137 -3.30 9.42 14.07
N PRO A 138 -4.15 8.69 14.80
CA PRO A 138 -3.82 7.34 15.29
C PRO A 138 -3.74 6.35 14.13
N MET A 139 -2.77 5.44 14.20
CA MET A 139 -2.64 4.34 13.24
C MET A 139 -3.38 3.09 13.76
N LEU A 140 -4.13 2.44 12.87
CA LEU A 140 -4.91 1.24 13.16
C LEU A 140 -4.11 -0.02 12.84
N ASP A 141 -4.13 -0.99 13.75
CA ASP A 141 -3.39 -2.27 13.65
C ASP A 141 -3.77 -3.08 12.40
N ALA A 142 -5.03 -3.00 11.99
CA ALA A 142 -5.59 -3.71 10.83
C ALA A 142 -5.22 -3.09 9.47
N ARG A 143 -4.53 -1.94 9.44
CA ARG A 143 -4.13 -1.26 8.21
C ARG A 143 -2.64 -1.44 7.92
N THR A 144 -2.30 -1.46 6.64
CA THR A 144 -0.91 -1.52 6.15
C THR A 144 -0.25 -0.15 6.21
N LEU A 145 1.08 -0.13 6.25
CA LEU A 145 1.86 1.11 6.17
C LEU A 145 1.61 1.86 4.85
N ALA A 146 1.44 1.14 3.74
CA ALA A 146 1.07 1.72 2.45
C ALA A 146 -0.25 2.52 2.53
N SER A 147 -1.23 2.06 3.32
CA SER A 147 -2.53 2.74 3.47
C SER A 147 -2.42 4.13 4.13
N TYR A 148 -1.34 4.38 4.86
CA TYR A 148 -1.06 5.68 5.48
C TYR A 148 -0.12 6.53 4.63
N SER A 149 0.28 6.07 3.43
CA SER A 149 1.30 6.70 2.59
C SER A 149 2.63 6.86 3.33
N VAL A 150 3.08 5.81 4.05
CA VAL A 150 4.39 5.82 4.75
C VAL A 150 5.50 5.74 3.71
N SER A 151 6.32 6.78 3.67
CA SER A 151 7.47 6.91 2.76
C SER A 151 8.77 6.55 3.48
N ASN A 152 9.83 6.34 2.71
CA ASN A 152 11.16 6.09 3.26
C ASN A 152 11.60 7.29 4.09
N GLY A 153 12.09 7.04 5.31
CA GLY A 153 12.45 8.05 6.29
C GLY A 153 11.26 8.72 7.00
N ALA A 154 10.05 8.15 6.92
CA ALA A 154 8.91 8.69 7.66
C ALA A 154 9.09 8.55 9.19
N VAL A 155 8.69 9.59 9.93
CA VAL A 155 8.74 9.61 11.39
C VAL A 155 7.36 9.28 11.97
N LEU A 156 7.30 8.26 12.82
CA LEU A 156 6.13 7.87 13.60
C LEU A 156 6.35 8.23 15.07
N LEU A 157 5.31 8.72 15.75
CA LEU A 157 5.38 8.99 17.18
C LEU A 157 4.74 7.84 17.96
N LEU A 158 5.52 7.26 18.87
CA LEU A 158 5.01 6.34 19.87
C LEU A 158 4.47 7.13 21.06
N VAL A 159 3.20 6.89 21.37
CA VAL A 159 2.55 7.41 22.58
C VAL A 159 2.31 6.24 23.52
N PRO A 160 2.89 6.22 24.73
CA PRO A 160 2.63 5.18 25.70
C PRO A 160 1.22 5.39 26.27
N ARG A 161 0.44 4.30 26.33
CA ARG A 161 -0.81 4.31 27.08
C ARG A 161 -0.50 3.94 28.52
N LEU A 162 -0.49 4.92 29.42
CA LEU A 162 -0.36 4.68 30.86
C LEU A 162 -1.54 3.83 31.35
N SER A 163 -1.38 2.51 31.41
CA SER A 163 -2.20 1.67 32.28
C SER A 163 -1.43 1.56 33.59
N LEU A 164 -1.92 2.24 34.62
CA LEU A 164 -1.48 2.07 36.00
C LEU A 164 -1.87 0.65 36.46
N SER A 165 -1.09 -0.35 36.07
CA SER A 165 -1.17 -1.68 36.64
C SER A 165 0.22 -2.27 36.74
N GLY A 166 0.79 -2.14 37.94
CA GLY A 166 1.75 -3.04 38.56
C GLY A 166 2.88 -3.61 37.70
N GLY A 167 4.05 -2.98 37.78
CA GLY A 167 5.32 -3.69 37.87
C GLY A 167 5.77 -4.48 36.65
N GLN A 168 6.26 -3.80 35.62
CA GLN A 168 7.31 -4.38 34.79
C GLN A 168 8.59 -3.56 34.95
N ARG A 169 9.57 -4.19 35.59
CA ARG A 169 10.95 -3.72 35.65
C ARG A 169 11.43 -3.60 34.22
N TYR A 170 11.68 -2.37 33.76
CA TYR A 170 12.37 -2.10 32.51
C TYR A 170 13.72 -2.81 32.56
N ALA A 171 13.81 -3.98 31.91
CA ALA A 171 15.08 -4.62 31.68
C ALA A 171 15.80 -3.81 30.59
N ALA A 172 16.92 -3.20 30.95
CA ALA A 172 17.77 -2.51 29.98
C ALA A 172 18.09 -3.47 28.81
N PRO A 173 18.17 -2.97 27.56
CA PRO A 173 18.52 -3.80 26.42
C PRO A 173 19.84 -4.53 26.69
N PRO A 174 19.97 -5.81 26.34
CA PRO A 174 21.25 -6.49 26.42
C PRO A 174 22.23 -5.74 25.53
N ALA A 175 23.20 -5.06 26.15
CA ALA A 175 24.28 -4.40 25.46
C ALA A 175 24.91 -5.39 24.48
N ALA A 176 25.01 -4.99 23.21
CA ALA A 176 25.65 -5.75 22.14
C ALA A 176 27.04 -6.23 22.62
N ARG A 177 27.14 -7.51 22.94
CA ARG A 177 28.38 -8.16 23.32
C ARG A 177 28.94 -8.86 22.10
N SER A 178 29.89 -8.23 21.42
CA SER A 178 30.98 -8.86 20.66
C SER A 178 31.68 -7.79 19.82
N GLY A 179 32.98 -7.53 19.91
CA GLY A 179 34.01 -8.18 20.68
C GLY A 179 35.26 -7.29 20.71
N ARG A 180 35.91 -7.23 21.87
CA ARG A 180 37.27 -6.73 21.98
C ARG A 180 38.08 -7.84 22.62
N SER A 181 38.71 -8.64 21.78
CA SER A 181 39.72 -9.62 22.20
C SER A 181 40.89 -8.82 22.78
N ALA A 182 41.07 -8.92 24.09
CA ALA A 182 42.23 -8.42 24.79
C ALA A 182 43.31 -9.51 24.74
N ALA A 183 44.38 -9.27 24.00
CA ALA A 183 45.65 -9.96 24.22
C ALA A 183 46.52 -9.02 25.05
N ALA A 184 46.74 -9.43 26.29
CA ALA A 184 47.49 -8.72 27.31
C ALA A 184 48.99 -8.70 27.00
N ALA A 185 49.61 -7.56 27.29
CA ALA A 185 51.05 -7.41 27.47
C ALA A 185 51.38 -7.48 28.97
N GLY A 186 52.54 -8.05 29.28
CA GLY A 186 53.18 -8.12 30.60
C GLY A 186 53.80 -9.51 30.79
N GLY A 187 55.11 -9.71 30.92
CA GLY A 187 56.15 -8.84 31.48
C GLY A 187 56.76 -9.59 32.66
N GLY A 188 57.92 -10.21 32.43
CA GLY A 188 58.76 -10.93 33.37
C GLY A 188 60.06 -11.31 32.69
#